data_AF-A0A946I8F6-F1
#
_entry.id   AF-A0A946I8F6-F1
#
_cell.length_a   1.000
_cell.length_b   1.000
_cell.length_c   1.000
_cell.angle_alpha   90.00
_cell.angle_beta   90.00
_cell.angle_gamma   90.00
#
_symmetry.space_group_name_H-M   'P 1'
#
loop_
_entity.id
_entity.type
_entity.pdbx_description
1 polymer ?
#
loop_
_entity_poly.entity_id
_entity_poly.type
_entity_poly.pdbx_seq_one_letter_code
_entity_poly.pdbx_strand_id
1 'polypeptide(L)' 'MCGIAGFRDMTGRNSASALREIGEQMQQRLAHRGPDAKGVWQDEVDGIVLAHRRLSII' A
#
# COMPACT_ATOMS: atom_id res chain seq x y z
N MET A 1 13.36 4.08 -9.13
CA MET A 1 12.23 3.54 -9.95
C MET A 1 11.10 3.26 -8.99
N CYS A 2 9.89 3.79 -9.21
CA CYS A 2 8.75 3.61 -8.31
C CYS A 2 8.49 2.15 -7.89
N GLY A 3 7.87 1.97 -6.73
CA GLY A 3 7.44 0.67 -6.21
C GLY A 3 5.93 0.63 -6.00
N ILE A 4 5.30 -0.51 -6.31
CA ILE A 4 3.88 -0.79 -6.05
C ILE A 4 3.75 -2.15 -5.37
N ALA A 5 2.83 -2.25 -4.42
CA ALA A 5 2.43 -3.49 -3.75
C ALA A 5 0.93 -3.47 -3.50
N GLY A 6 0.33 -4.65 -3.34
CA GLY A 6 -1.08 -4.78 -3.04
C GLY A 6 -1.39 -6.05 -2.25
N PHE A 7 -2.45 -6.00 -1.47
CA PHE A 7 -2.98 -7.11 -0.69
C PHE A 7 -4.51 -7.13 -0.81
N ARG A 8 -5.09 -8.34 -0.85
CA ARG A 8 -6.54 -8.54 -0.83
C ARG A 8 -6.90 -9.53 0.25
N ASP A 9 -7.76 -9.11 1.18
CA ASP A 9 -8.33 -9.98 2.20
C ASP A 9 -9.51 -10.77 1.64
N MET A 10 -9.26 -12.03 1.30
CA MET A 10 -10.30 -12.95 0.83
C MET A 10 -11.21 -13.46 1.96
N THR A 11 -10.89 -13.19 3.22
CA THR A 11 -11.61 -13.69 4.39
C THR A 11 -12.51 -12.65 5.05
N GLY A 12 -12.32 -11.36 4.73
CA GLY A 12 -13.05 -10.25 5.35
C GLY A 12 -12.81 -10.11 6.85
N ARG A 13 -11.68 -10.61 7.36
CA ARG A 13 -11.36 -10.61 8.79
C ARG A 13 -10.61 -9.36 9.25
N ASN A 14 -9.95 -8.68 8.32
CA ASN A 14 -9.22 -7.48 8.62
C ASN A 14 -10.16 -6.28 8.68
N SER A 15 -10.01 -5.47 9.72
CA SER A 15 -10.66 -4.16 9.77
C SER A 15 -10.06 -3.22 8.72
N ALA A 16 -10.79 -2.14 8.42
CA ALA A 16 -10.28 -1.04 7.59
C ALA A 16 -8.93 -0.50 8.09
N SER A 17 -8.75 -0.37 9.41
CA SER A 17 -7.48 0.06 10.00
C SER A 17 -6.35 -0.95 9.81
N ALA A 18 -6.64 -2.25 9.92
CA ALA A 18 -5.66 -3.31 9.70
C ALA A 18 -5.23 -3.37 8.22
N LEU A 19 -6.18 -3.24 7.29
CA LEU A 19 -5.87 -3.14 5.85
C LEU A 19 -4.96 -1.95 5.56
N ARG A 20 -5.24 -0.78 6.18
CA ARG A 20 -4.37 0.39 6.05
C ARG A 20 -2.96 0.12 6.54
N GLU A 21 -2.83 -0.48 7.73
CA GLU A 21 -1.53 -0.79 8.33
C GLU A 21 -0.73 -1.75 7.46
N ILE A 22 -1.37 -2.79 6.89
CA ILE A 22 -0.74 -3.70 5.93
C ILE A 22 -0.20 -2.91 4.73
N GLY A 23 -0.99 -1.97 4.18
CA GLY A 23 -0.56 -1.06 3.11
C GLY A 23 0.67 -0.21 3.49
N GLU A 24 0.66 0.36 4.69
CA GLU A 24 1.77 1.19 5.20
C GLU A 24 3.05 0.36 5.44
N GLN A 25 2.94 -0.88 5.90
CA GLN A 25 4.07 -1.79 6.01
C GLN A 25 4.62 -2.17 4.63
N MET A 26 3.75 -2.49 3.66
CA MET A 26 4.14 -2.83 2.29
C MET A 26 4.92 -1.70 1.61
N GLN A 27 4.42 -0.46 1.63
CA GLN A 27 5.16 0.66 1.03
C GLN A 27 6.47 0.98 1.77
N GLN A 28 6.55 0.77 3.09
CA GLN A 28 7.78 1.01 3.83
C GLN A 28 8.90 0.04 3.40
N ARG A 29 8.56 -1.22 3.09
CA ARG A 29 9.52 -2.18 2.50
C ARG A 29 10.02 -1.75 1.13
N LEU A 30 9.22 -0.98 0.39
CA LEU A 30 9.56 -0.42 -0.92
C LEU A 30 10.24 0.96 -0.85
N ALA A 31 10.63 1.47 0.32
CA ALA A 31 11.16 2.82 0.47
C ALA A 31 12.36 3.14 -0.46
N HIS A 32 13.25 2.15 -0.66
CA HIS A 32 14.42 2.26 -1.54
C HIS A 32 14.08 2.46 -3.03
N ARG A 33 12.85 2.17 -3.46
CA ARG A 33 12.39 2.34 -4.84
C ARG A 33 11.95 3.78 -5.13
N GLY A 34 11.41 4.48 -4.14
CA GLY A 34 10.86 5.82 -4.30
C GLY A 34 10.90 6.63 -3.02
N PRO A 35 11.88 7.54 -2.85
CA PRO A 35 12.03 8.35 -1.64
C PRO A 35 11.06 9.55 -1.58
N ASP A 36 10.58 10.06 -2.72
CA ASP A 36 9.98 11.39 -2.81
C ASP A 36 8.53 11.45 -2.31
N ALA A 37 7.75 10.39 -2.57
CA ALA A 37 6.38 10.32 -2.08
C ALA A 37 5.95 8.90 -1.78
N LYS A 38 4.93 8.79 -0.94
CA LYS A 38 4.31 7.52 -0.53
C LYS A 38 2.80 7.67 -0.48
N GLY A 39 2.09 6.59 -0.77
CA GLY A 39 0.63 6.58 -0.72
C GLY A 39 0.09 5.18 -0.41
N VAL A 40 -1.05 5.15 0.26
CA VAL A 40 -1.85 3.95 0.52
C VAL A 40 -3.29 4.29 0.16
N TRP A 41 -3.90 3.45 -0.66
CA TRP A 41 -5.31 3.46 -1.00
C TRP A 41 -5.93 2.13 -0.57
N GLN A 42 -7.17 2.15 -0.09
CA GLN A 42 -7.89 0.94 0.31
C GLN A 42 -9.33 0.98 -0.15
N ASP A 43 -9.87 -0.20 -0.43
CA ASP A 43 -11.28 -0.50 -0.58
C ASP A 43 -11.72 -1.40 0.58
N GLU A 44 -12.60 -0.89 1.43
CA GLU A 44 -13.10 -1.60 2.60
C GLU A 44 -14.15 -2.66 2.24
N VAL A 45 -14.88 -2.47 1.14
CA VAL A 45 -15.93 -3.38 0.69
C VAL A 45 -15.31 -4.64 0.08
N ASP A 46 -14.33 -4.45 -0.79
CA ASP A 46 -13.64 -5.55 -1.47
C ASP A 46 -12.40 -6.09 -0.73
N GLY A 47 -12.06 -5.46 0.41
CA GLY A 47 -10.92 -5.85 1.26
C GLY A 47 -9.57 -5.66 0.56
N ILE A 48 -9.45 -4.66 -0.31
CA ILE A 48 -8.25 -4.42 -1.12
C ILE A 48 -7.44 -3.28 -0.52
N VAL A 49 -6.12 -3.42 -0.49
CA VAL A 49 -5.20 -2.31 -0.20
C VAL A 49 -4.09 -2.26 -1.25
N LEU A 50 -3.81 -1.07 -1.76
CA LEU A 50 -2.72 -0.76 -2.68
C LEU A 50 -1.78 0.24 -2.04
N ALA A 51 -0.48 0.02 -2.21
CA ALA A 51 0.57 0.84 -1.62
C ALA A 51 1.61 1.22 -2.68
N HIS A 52 2.05 2.48 -2.67
CA HIS A 52 2.95 3.03 -3.69
C HIS A 52 4.09 3.86 -3.07
N ARG A 53 5.27 3.77 -3.69
CA ARG A 53 6.46 4.59 -3.44
C ARG A 53 6.88 5.26 -4.75
N ARG A 54 6.87 6.59 -4.79
CA ARG A 54 7.21 7.38 -5.97
C ARG A 54 8.68 7.79 -5.95
N LEU A 55 9.37 7.57 -7.06
CA LEU A 55 10.55 8.35 -7.44
C LEU A 55 10.10 9.31 -8.55
N SER A 56 10.27 10.59 -8.32
CA SER A 56 9.85 11.71 -9.16
C SER A 56 11.01 12.04 -10.09
N ILE A 57 10.93 11.55 -11.32
CA ILE A 57 11.93 11.82 -12.37
C ILE A 57 11.37 12.68 -13.51
N ILE A 58 10.07 12.99 -13.43
CA ILE A 58 9.30 13.90 -14.29
C ILE A 58 8.32 14.64 -13.36
#